data_AF-X1I5C5-F1
#
_entry.id   AF-X1I5C5-F1
#
_cell.length_a   1.000
_cell.length_b   1.000
_cell.length_c   1.000
_cell.angle_alpha   90.00
_cell.angle_beta   90.00
_cell.angle_gamma   90.00
#
_symmetry.space_group_name_H-M   'P 1'
#
loop_
_entity.id
_entity.type
_entity.pdbx_description
1 polymer ?
#
loop_
_entity_poly.entity_id
_entity_poly.type
_entity_poly.pdbx_seq_one_letter_code
_entity_poly.pdbx_strand_id
1 'polypeptide(L)'
;MKEKEKYNKVNLEFESVLNSIETGNHIRISESFNELNRIETGFLDEYSNRKKEGAYYTRESVSNFIVSRGIILFLSKYLKSNQINSLEDIYNLDGDNKTKITQKLMNFSILDPACGSGVFLLSAIKEIYKLMRNLEPELDIAKLKLHILENIFGSEINDYARKLCIMKLFRWGYTKNGLDNSKIFSILKSNILLEDSLERKKS
;
A
#
# COMPACT_ATOMS: atom_id res chain seq x y z
N MET A 1 9.37 26.69 -19.12
CA MET A 1 8.82 26.76 -17.75
C MET A 1 9.20 25.47 -17.04
N LYS A 2 10.11 25.53 -16.06
CA LYS A 2 10.90 24.38 -15.57
C LYS A 2 10.00 23.32 -14.90
N GLU A 3 10.25 22.04 -15.15
CA GLU A 3 9.56 20.87 -14.54
C GLU A 3 9.39 20.94 -13.02
N LYS A 4 10.25 21.72 -12.34
CA LYS A 4 10.26 21.96 -10.89
C LYS A 4 9.01 22.65 -10.33
N GLU A 5 8.24 23.42 -11.10
CA GLU A 5 7.09 24.18 -10.56
C GLU A 5 5.76 23.42 -10.57
N LYS A 6 5.61 22.38 -11.41
CA LYS A 6 4.28 21.78 -11.68
C LYS A 6 3.80 20.74 -10.68
N TYR A 7 4.69 20.12 -9.89
CA TYR A 7 4.31 19.15 -8.85
C TYR A 7 4.65 19.60 -7.44
N ASN A 8 4.77 20.91 -7.24
CA ASN A 8 5.11 21.50 -5.96
C ASN A 8 4.14 21.05 -4.86
N LYS A 9 2.85 20.85 -5.17
CA LYS A 9 1.84 20.43 -4.19
C LYS A 9 2.12 19.06 -3.56
N VAL A 10 2.55 18.06 -4.34
CA VAL A 10 2.87 16.72 -3.80
C VAL A 10 4.04 16.81 -2.83
N ASN A 11 5.10 17.53 -3.20
CA ASN A 11 6.26 17.72 -2.34
C ASN A 11 5.90 18.51 -1.07
N LEU A 12 5.22 19.64 -1.21
CA LEU A 12 4.81 20.46 -0.08
C LEU A 12 3.94 19.67 0.90
N GLU A 13 3.02 18.86 0.41
CA GLU A 13 2.18 18.02 1.28
C GLU A 13 2.98 16.91 1.95
N PHE A 14 3.89 16.26 1.21
CA PHE A 14 4.76 15.23 1.77
C PHE A 14 5.65 15.76 2.91
N GLU A 15 6.28 16.92 2.72
CA GLU A 15 7.08 17.58 3.76
C GLU A 15 6.20 18.06 4.93
N SER A 16 4.99 18.56 4.64
CA SER A 16 4.01 18.93 5.67
C SER A 16 3.65 17.72 6.55
N VAL A 17 3.41 16.55 5.96
CA VAL A 17 3.15 15.31 6.69
C VAL A 17 4.35 14.90 7.54
N LEU A 18 5.57 14.94 6.97
CA LEU A 18 6.80 14.60 7.68
C LEU A 18 6.98 15.47 8.94
N ASN A 19 6.93 16.80 8.78
CA ASN A 19 7.05 17.74 9.90
C ASN A 19 5.93 17.54 10.92
N SER A 20 4.70 17.25 10.48
CA SER A 20 3.58 17.02 11.39
C SER A 20 3.73 15.74 12.22
N ILE A 21 4.37 14.71 11.68
CA ILE A 21 4.74 13.51 12.42
C ILE A 21 5.76 13.86 13.50
N GLU A 22 6.82 14.59 13.13
CA GLU A 22 7.89 15.01 14.06
C GLU A 22 7.37 15.88 15.21
N THR A 23 6.44 16.79 14.92
CA THR A 23 5.85 17.67 15.93
C THR A 23 4.64 17.08 16.65
N GLY A 24 4.20 15.86 16.32
CA GLY A 24 2.98 15.26 16.87
C GLY A 24 1.68 16.01 16.51
N ASN A 25 1.67 16.74 15.38
CA ASN A 25 0.53 17.55 14.95
C ASN A 25 -0.51 16.69 14.21
N HIS A 26 -1.30 15.94 14.98
CA HIS A 26 -2.35 15.06 14.47
C HIS A 26 -3.46 15.78 13.69
N ILE A 27 -3.71 17.06 13.99
CA ILE A 27 -4.70 17.88 13.27
C ILE A 27 -4.21 18.08 11.83
N ARG A 28 -2.96 18.53 11.68
CA ARG A 28 -2.37 18.76 10.37
C ARG A 28 -2.26 17.49 9.53
N ILE A 29 -1.91 16.35 10.14
CA ILE A 29 -1.94 15.04 9.47
C ILE A 29 -3.35 14.72 8.93
N SER A 30 -4.39 14.98 9.71
CA SER A 30 -5.78 14.75 9.27
C SER A 30 -6.18 15.67 8.12
N GLU A 31 -5.74 16.93 8.12
CA GLU A 31 -5.95 17.86 7.00
C GLU A 31 -5.27 17.35 5.73
N SER A 32 -4.01 16.90 5.83
CA SER A 32 -3.26 16.29 4.73
C SER A 32 -4.00 15.10 4.11
N PHE A 33 -4.61 14.25 4.94
CA PHE A 33 -5.38 13.09 4.48
C PHE A 33 -6.64 13.48 3.70
N ASN A 34 -7.26 14.61 4.04
CA ASN A 34 -8.45 15.10 3.33
C ASN A 34 -8.08 15.65 1.94
N GLU A 35 -6.94 16.33 1.83
CA GLU A 35 -6.48 16.86 0.54
C GLU A 35 -5.81 15.80 -0.36
N LEU A 36 -5.36 14.67 0.21
CA LEU A 36 -4.57 13.67 -0.51
C LEU A 36 -5.21 13.20 -1.82
N ASN A 37 -6.50 12.91 -1.83
CA ASN A 37 -7.20 12.46 -3.04
C ASN A 37 -7.23 13.55 -4.11
N ARG A 38 -7.42 14.82 -3.71
CA ARG A 38 -7.41 15.96 -4.64
C ARG A 38 -6.03 16.18 -5.24
N ILE A 39 -4.99 16.06 -4.43
CA ILE A 39 -3.59 16.18 -4.87
C ILE A 39 -3.25 15.03 -5.83
N GLU A 40 -3.67 13.80 -5.50
CA GLU A 40 -3.49 12.63 -6.38
C GLU A 40 -4.20 12.83 -7.72
N THR A 41 -5.48 13.21 -7.74
CA THR A 41 -6.22 13.46 -8.98
C THR A 41 -5.52 14.52 -9.84
N GLY A 42 -5.14 15.65 -9.25
CA GLY A 42 -4.42 16.70 -9.99
C GLY A 42 -3.08 16.22 -10.56
N PHE A 43 -2.33 15.42 -9.80
CA PHE A 43 -1.11 14.79 -10.29
C PHE A 43 -1.39 13.84 -11.46
N LEU A 44 -2.39 12.95 -11.32
CA LEU A 44 -2.72 11.93 -12.31
C LEU A 44 -3.25 12.54 -13.61
N ASP A 45 -4.08 13.57 -13.55
CA ASP A 45 -4.60 14.27 -14.74
C ASP A 45 -3.45 14.88 -15.54
N GLU A 46 -2.53 15.58 -14.87
CA GLU A 46 -1.37 16.18 -15.52
C GLU A 46 -0.36 15.12 -16.01
N TYR A 47 -0.14 14.06 -15.24
CA TYR A 47 0.82 13.01 -15.56
C TYR A 47 0.35 12.15 -16.76
N SER A 48 -0.93 11.75 -16.77
CA SER A 48 -1.52 10.93 -17.84
C SER A 48 -1.58 11.68 -19.16
N ASN A 49 -1.90 12.99 -19.12
CA ASN A 49 -1.89 13.85 -20.32
C ASN A 49 -0.51 13.98 -20.97
N ARG A 50 0.59 13.73 -20.23
CA ARG A 50 1.96 13.78 -20.75
C ARG A 50 2.44 12.45 -21.30
N LYS A 51 2.01 11.32 -20.73
CA LYS A 51 2.31 9.98 -21.25
C LYS A 51 1.23 9.54 -22.24
N LYS A 52 1.32 10.01 -23.49
CA LYS A 52 0.53 9.50 -24.63
C LYS A 52 0.79 8.01 -24.97
N GLU A 53 1.64 7.29 -24.21
CA GLU A 53 2.09 5.94 -24.55
C GLU A 53 2.23 4.98 -23.34
N GLY A 54 1.35 5.02 -22.33
CA GLY A 54 1.22 3.85 -21.41
C GLY A 54 1.10 4.05 -19.90
N ALA A 55 0.83 5.26 -19.40
CA ALA A 55 0.43 5.43 -17.99
C ALA A 55 -1.11 5.46 -17.88
N TYR A 56 -1.72 4.29 -17.75
CA TYR A 56 -3.15 4.18 -17.43
C TYR A 56 -3.30 3.92 -15.93
N TYR A 57 -3.94 4.85 -15.23
CA TYR A 57 -4.27 4.65 -13.82
C TYR A 57 -5.31 3.54 -13.67
N THR A 58 -4.98 2.53 -12.87
CA THR A 58 -5.87 1.41 -12.61
C THR A 58 -7.02 1.85 -11.70
N ARG A 59 -8.26 1.60 -12.13
CA ARG A 59 -9.44 1.79 -11.28
C ARG A 59 -9.38 0.84 -10.08
N GLU A 60 -9.83 1.29 -8.92
CA GLU A 60 -9.81 0.47 -7.68
C GLU A 60 -10.53 -0.88 -7.84
N SER A 61 -11.60 -0.95 -8.65
CA SER A 61 -12.27 -2.22 -8.93
C SER A 61 -11.38 -3.24 -9.67
N VAL A 62 -10.52 -2.75 -10.57
CA VAL A 62 -9.59 -3.60 -11.33
C VAL A 62 -8.44 -4.04 -10.43
N SER A 63 -7.87 -3.14 -9.63
CA SER A 63 -6.78 -3.50 -8.71
C SER A 63 -7.27 -4.48 -7.64
N ASN A 64 -8.45 -4.26 -7.06
CA ASN A 64 -9.07 -5.19 -6.12
C ASN A 64 -9.26 -6.57 -6.75
N PHE A 65 -9.83 -6.64 -7.95
CA PHE A 65 -10.00 -7.91 -8.65
C PHE A 65 -8.67 -8.65 -8.84
N ILE A 66 -7.65 -7.98 -9.37
CA ILE A 66 -6.34 -8.58 -9.64
C ILE A 66 -5.69 -9.07 -8.34
N VAL A 67 -5.71 -8.23 -7.29
CA VAL A 67 -5.15 -8.57 -5.98
C VAL A 67 -5.86 -9.78 -5.37
N SER A 68 -7.21 -9.77 -5.33
CA SER A 68 -7.97 -10.88 -4.77
C SER A 68 -7.69 -12.18 -5.52
N ARG A 69 -7.64 -12.15 -6.87
CA ARG A 69 -7.28 -13.33 -7.67
C ARG A 69 -5.86 -13.80 -7.40
N GLY A 70 -4.90 -12.88 -7.26
CA GLY A 70 -3.51 -13.19 -6.92
C GLY A 70 -3.40 -13.90 -5.57
N ILE A 71 -4.07 -13.38 -4.54
CA ILE A 71 -4.10 -13.99 -3.20
C ILE A 71 -4.74 -15.37 -3.24
N ILE A 72 -5.89 -15.52 -3.92
CA ILE A 72 -6.57 -16.81 -4.09
C ILE A 72 -5.65 -17.85 -4.74
N LEU A 73 -5.02 -17.50 -5.86
CA LEU A 73 -4.13 -18.42 -6.58
C LEU A 73 -2.91 -18.80 -5.74
N PHE A 74 -2.34 -17.84 -5.02
CA PHE A 74 -1.21 -18.08 -4.11
C PHE A 74 -1.57 -19.05 -2.98
N LEU A 75 -2.67 -18.81 -2.29
CA LEU A 75 -3.11 -19.64 -1.17
C LEU A 75 -3.60 -21.02 -1.63
N SER A 76 -4.31 -21.10 -2.74
CA SER A 76 -4.75 -22.38 -3.35
C SER A 76 -3.55 -23.26 -3.68
N LYS A 77 -2.51 -22.68 -4.30
CA LYS A 77 -1.27 -23.38 -4.60
C LYS A 77 -0.54 -23.82 -3.32
N TYR A 78 -0.51 -22.97 -2.30
CA TYR A 78 0.11 -23.29 -1.01
C TYR A 78 -0.56 -24.46 -0.30
N LEU A 79 -1.90 -24.48 -0.25
CA LEU A 79 -2.66 -25.57 0.35
C LEU A 79 -2.78 -26.82 -0.54
N LYS A 80 -2.38 -26.73 -1.81
CA LYS A 80 -2.65 -27.77 -2.83
C LYS A 80 -4.14 -28.11 -2.92
N SER A 81 -4.99 -27.08 -2.82
CA SER A 81 -6.45 -27.21 -2.81
C SER A 81 -7.07 -26.35 -3.91
N ASN A 82 -8.10 -26.89 -4.56
CA ASN A 82 -8.91 -26.17 -5.55
C ASN A 82 -10.22 -25.61 -4.95
N GLN A 83 -10.35 -25.61 -3.62
CA GLN A 83 -11.59 -25.23 -2.94
C GLN A 83 -11.73 -23.71 -2.70
N ILE A 84 -10.69 -22.92 -2.96
CA ILE A 84 -10.72 -21.46 -2.76
C ILE A 84 -11.06 -20.79 -4.10
N ASN A 85 -12.32 -20.41 -4.28
CA ASN A 85 -12.82 -19.68 -5.45
C ASN A 85 -13.01 -18.18 -5.15
N SER A 86 -13.23 -17.86 -3.88
CA SER A 86 -13.34 -16.51 -3.32
C SER A 86 -12.45 -16.36 -2.08
N LEU A 87 -12.21 -15.12 -1.64
CA LEU A 87 -11.49 -14.88 -0.38
C LEU A 87 -12.34 -15.29 0.82
N GLU A 88 -13.66 -15.21 0.71
CA GLU A 88 -14.61 -15.62 1.74
C GLU A 88 -14.59 -17.14 1.99
N ASP A 89 -14.23 -17.95 0.99
CA ASP A 89 -14.09 -19.40 1.16
C ASP A 89 -13.04 -19.77 2.21
N ILE A 90 -12.03 -18.91 2.42
CA ILE A 90 -11.00 -19.08 3.45
C ILE A 90 -11.61 -19.15 4.85
N TYR A 91 -12.71 -18.44 5.10
CA TYR A 91 -13.39 -18.43 6.39
C TYR A 91 -14.10 -19.74 6.71
N ASN A 92 -14.35 -20.58 5.70
CA ASN A 92 -15.06 -21.84 5.81
C ASN A 92 -14.13 -23.07 5.80
N LEU A 93 -12.82 -22.87 5.67
CA LEU A 93 -11.85 -23.94 5.77
C LEU A 93 -11.84 -24.57 7.17
N ASP A 94 -11.39 -25.83 7.25
CA ASP A 94 -11.14 -26.51 8.52
C ASP A 94 -10.03 -25.81 9.34
N GLY A 95 -9.93 -26.17 10.62
CA GLY A 95 -9.01 -25.51 11.56
C GLY A 95 -7.52 -25.65 11.19
N ASP A 96 -7.11 -26.77 10.59
CA ASP A 96 -5.71 -26.99 10.18
C ASP A 96 -5.36 -26.11 8.98
N ASN A 97 -6.24 -26.08 7.97
CA ASN A 97 -6.07 -25.22 6.80
C ASN A 97 -6.14 -23.72 7.15
N LYS A 98 -7.03 -23.32 8.06
CA LYS A 98 -7.05 -21.95 8.60
C LYS A 98 -5.73 -21.59 9.26
N THR A 99 -5.24 -22.44 10.16
CA THR A 99 -3.96 -22.23 10.86
C THR A 99 -2.80 -22.07 9.88
N LYS A 100 -2.73 -22.95 8.86
CA LYS A 100 -1.71 -22.87 7.80
C LYS A 100 -1.78 -21.57 7.01
N ILE A 101 -2.99 -21.14 6.61
CA ILE A 101 -3.16 -19.86 5.88
C ILE A 101 -2.80 -18.68 6.77
N THR A 102 -3.27 -18.63 8.02
CA THR A 102 -2.94 -17.54 8.95
C THR A 102 -1.43 -17.40 9.11
N GLN A 103 -0.73 -18.51 9.38
CA GLN A 103 0.72 -18.51 9.47
C GLN A 103 1.39 -18.07 8.17
N LYS A 104 0.83 -18.44 7.02
CA LYS A 104 1.35 -18.02 5.72
C LYS A 104 1.16 -16.53 5.47
N LEU A 105 -0.03 -16.00 5.80
CA LEU A 105 -0.38 -14.58 5.69
C LEU A 105 0.45 -13.71 6.64
N MET A 106 0.84 -14.23 7.81
CA MET A 106 1.73 -13.53 8.73
C MET A 106 3.19 -13.46 8.25
N ASN A 107 3.62 -14.33 7.32
CA ASN A 107 5.02 -14.50 6.96
C ASN A 107 5.34 -14.18 5.49
N PHE A 108 4.37 -13.68 4.71
CA PHE A 108 4.61 -13.34 3.31
C PHE A 108 4.73 -11.84 3.10
N SER A 109 5.42 -11.48 2.03
CA SER A 109 5.59 -10.11 1.59
C SER A 109 5.00 -9.91 0.20
N ILE A 110 4.58 -8.69 -0.09
CA ILE A 110 4.08 -8.28 -1.40
C ILE A 110 5.03 -7.23 -1.98
N LEU A 111 5.34 -7.37 -3.26
CA LEU A 111 6.16 -6.45 -4.03
C LEU A 111 5.39 -5.99 -5.27
N ASP A 112 5.33 -4.67 -5.48
CA ASP A 112 4.90 -4.06 -6.74
C ASP A 112 6.07 -3.30 -7.39
N PRO A 113 6.71 -3.84 -8.45
CA PRO A 113 7.92 -3.26 -9.04
C PRO A 113 7.67 -1.98 -9.85
N ALA A 114 6.40 -1.59 -10.06
CA ALA A 114 6.04 -0.35 -10.75
C ALA A 114 4.79 0.25 -10.08
N CYS A 115 4.94 0.59 -8.80
CA CYS A 115 3.78 0.77 -7.92
C CYS A 115 2.95 2.02 -8.21
N GLY A 116 3.46 2.97 -9.01
CA GLY A 116 2.77 4.23 -9.29
C GLY A 116 2.41 4.95 -8.00
N SER A 117 1.18 5.48 -7.93
CA SER A 117 0.62 6.05 -6.69
C SER A 117 0.04 5.00 -5.72
N GLY A 118 0.39 3.72 -5.88
CA GLY A 118 0.20 2.67 -4.87
C GLY A 118 -1.17 2.00 -4.86
N VAL A 119 -1.93 2.03 -5.96
CA VAL A 119 -3.30 1.47 -5.98
C VAL A 119 -3.33 -0.04 -5.71
N PHE A 120 -2.40 -0.83 -6.28
CA PHE A 120 -2.30 -2.26 -6.04
C PHE A 120 -1.84 -2.59 -4.61
N LEU A 121 -0.84 -1.87 -4.10
CA LEU A 121 -0.38 -2.05 -2.72
C LEU A 121 -1.47 -1.71 -1.72
N LEU A 122 -2.22 -0.62 -1.94
CA LEU A 122 -3.36 -0.25 -1.08
C LEU A 122 -4.50 -1.29 -1.15
N SER A 123 -4.80 -1.83 -2.32
CA SER A 123 -5.76 -2.94 -2.46
C SER A 123 -5.27 -4.17 -1.69
N ALA A 124 -3.99 -4.52 -1.81
CA ALA A 124 -3.39 -5.67 -1.14
C ALA A 124 -3.47 -5.59 0.39
N ILE A 125 -3.08 -4.47 0.99
CA ILE A 125 -3.14 -4.33 2.46
C ILE A 125 -4.57 -4.39 2.99
N LYS A 126 -5.55 -3.84 2.24
CA LYS A 126 -6.97 -3.90 2.63
C LYS A 126 -7.47 -5.34 2.63
N GLU A 127 -7.17 -6.11 1.58
CA GLU A 127 -7.59 -7.52 1.49
C GLU A 127 -6.90 -8.39 2.54
N ILE A 128 -5.59 -8.24 2.75
CA ILE A 128 -4.86 -8.98 3.80
C ILE A 128 -5.44 -8.64 5.17
N TYR A 129 -5.64 -7.36 5.47
CA TYR A 129 -6.20 -6.95 6.75
C TYR A 129 -7.59 -7.53 6.96
N LYS A 130 -8.47 -7.50 5.95
CA LYS A 130 -9.81 -8.09 6.02
C LYS A 130 -9.72 -9.60 6.31
N LEU A 131 -8.84 -10.33 5.61
CA LEU A 131 -8.62 -11.76 5.86
C LEU A 131 -8.14 -12.01 7.30
N MET A 132 -7.09 -11.31 7.73
CA MET A 132 -6.49 -11.48 9.04
C MET A 132 -7.46 -11.14 10.18
N ARG A 133 -8.30 -10.09 10.03
CA ARG A 133 -9.31 -9.75 11.04
C ARG A 133 -10.44 -10.78 11.16
N ASN A 134 -10.70 -11.54 10.11
CA ASN A 134 -11.67 -12.63 10.18
C ASN A 134 -11.06 -13.92 10.74
N LEU A 135 -9.81 -14.21 10.37
CA LEU A 135 -9.10 -15.40 10.84
C LEU A 135 -8.68 -15.28 12.31
N GLU A 136 -8.22 -14.09 12.70
CA GLU A 136 -7.64 -13.79 14.01
C GLU A 136 -8.24 -12.47 14.57
N PRO A 137 -9.52 -12.47 14.96
CA PRO A 137 -10.25 -11.25 15.34
C PRO A 137 -9.66 -10.54 16.55
N GLU A 138 -9.00 -11.29 17.43
CA GLU A 138 -8.38 -10.84 18.69
C GLU A 138 -7.02 -10.15 18.50
N LEU A 139 -6.44 -10.14 17.29
CA LEU A 139 -5.18 -9.44 17.05
C LEU A 139 -5.33 -7.93 17.27
N ASP A 140 -4.33 -7.37 17.96
CA ASP A 140 -4.23 -5.92 18.13
C ASP A 140 -4.17 -5.22 16.76
N ILE A 141 -5.11 -4.29 16.57
CA ILE A 141 -5.32 -3.62 15.28
C ILE A 141 -4.09 -2.83 14.84
N ALA A 142 -3.46 -2.12 15.77
CA ALA A 142 -2.31 -1.29 15.44
C ALA A 142 -1.11 -2.17 15.07
N LYS A 143 -0.86 -3.24 15.84
CA LYS A 143 0.22 -4.21 15.56
C LYS A 143 0.00 -4.92 14.23
N LEU A 144 -1.22 -5.35 13.93
CA LEU A 144 -1.53 -5.99 12.65
C LEU A 144 -1.30 -5.04 11.47
N LYS A 145 -1.77 -3.79 11.56
CA LYS A 145 -1.53 -2.78 10.51
C LYS A 145 -0.04 -2.52 10.31
N LEU A 146 0.73 -2.35 11.39
CA LEU A 146 2.17 -2.17 11.31
C LEU A 146 2.85 -3.38 10.63
N HIS A 147 2.51 -4.59 11.07
CA HIS A 147 3.07 -5.83 10.53
C HIS A 147 2.80 -5.98 9.02
N ILE A 148 1.58 -5.65 8.57
CA ILE A 148 1.24 -5.64 7.15
C ILE A 148 2.09 -4.63 6.38
N LEU A 149 2.28 -3.42 6.90
CA LEU A 149 3.08 -2.39 6.23
C LEU A 149 4.58 -2.70 6.23
N GLU A 150 5.10 -3.39 7.24
CA GLU A 150 6.47 -3.93 7.28
C GLU A 150 6.73 -4.93 6.15
N ASN A 151 5.68 -5.58 5.63
CA ASN A 151 5.75 -6.62 4.59
C ASN A 151 5.29 -6.17 3.19
N ILE A 152 5.14 -4.87 2.98
CA ILE A 152 4.71 -4.29 1.70
C ILE A 152 5.86 -3.51 1.10
N PHE A 153 6.21 -3.85 -0.15
CA PHE A 153 7.35 -3.31 -0.88
C PHE A 153 6.91 -2.80 -2.26
N GLY A 154 7.61 -1.80 -2.77
CA GLY A 154 7.40 -1.34 -4.13
C GLY A 154 8.56 -0.52 -4.66
N SER A 155 8.61 -0.39 -5.98
CA SER A 155 9.59 0.47 -6.67
C SER A 155 8.84 1.38 -7.65
N GLU A 156 9.28 2.63 -7.74
CA GLU A 156 8.71 3.62 -8.66
C GLU A 156 9.80 4.60 -9.10
N ILE A 157 9.83 4.91 -10.39
CA ILE A 157 10.82 5.82 -10.99
C ILE A 157 10.44 7.30 -10.80
N ASN A 158 9.15 7.60 -10.66
CA ASN A 158 8.63 8.94 -10.45
C ASN A 158 8.46 9.23 -8.94
N ASP A 159 9.32 10.11 -8.40
CA ASP A 159 9.30 10.44 -6.97
C ASP A 159 7.96 11.02 -6.48
N TYR A 160 7.20 11.73 -7.31
CA TYR A 160 5.89 12.24 -6.93
C TYR A 160 4.85 11.13 -6.78
N ALA A 161 4.81 10.18 -7.73
CA ALA A 161 3.95 9.00 -7.65
C ALA A 161 4.32 8.15 -6.42
N ARG A 162 5.63 7.94 -6.21
CA ARG A 162 6.18 7.28 -5.02
C ARG A 162 5.73 7.95 -3.71
N LYS A 163 5.83 9.27 -3.60
CA LYS A 163 5.39 10.04 -2.42
C LYS A 163 3.89 9.89 -2.18
N LEU A 164 3.07 9.92 -3.23
CA LEU A 164 1.63 9.65 -3.14
C LEU A 164 1.34 8.23 -2.64
N CYS A 165 2.07 7.23 -3.14
CA CYS A 165 1.99 5.85 -2.65
C CYS A 165 2.28 5.79 -1.14
N ILE A 166 3.40 6.35 -0.69
CA ILE A 166 3.79 6.39 0.73
C ILE A 166 2.71 7.06 1.58
N MET A 167 2.20 8.24 1.17
CA MET A 167 1.16 8.94 1.93
C MET A 167 -0.16 8.16 2.00
N LYS A 168 -0.54 7.43 0.95
CA LYS A 168 -1.75 6.58 0.95
C LYS A 168 -1.61 5.38 1.87
N LEU A 169 -0.46 4.70 1.84
CA LEU A 169 -0.15 3.59 2.75
C LEU A 169 -0.08 4.08 4.20
N PHE A 170 0.55 5.24 4.43
CA PHE A 170 0.63 5.87 5.74
C PHE A 170 -0.75 6.23 6.28
N ARG A 171 -1.61 6.87 5.46
CA ARG A 171 -3.01 7.17 5.82
C ARG A 171 -3.79 5.93 6.26
N TRP A 172 -3.58 4.80 5.60
CA TRP A 172 -4.24 3.54 5.97
C TRP A 172 -3.72 2.99 7.32
N GLY A 173 -2.40 3.05 7.54
CA GLY A 173 -1.73 2.58 8.75
C GLY A 173 -1.93 3.48 9.97
N TYR A 174 -2.15 4.76 9.73
CA TYR A 174 -2.17 5.79 10.76
C TYR A 174 -3.23 5.55 11.83
N THR A 175 -2.84 5.80 13.07
CA THR A 175 -3.71 5.76 14.24
C THR A 175 -3.33 6.92 15.17
N LYS A 176 -4.31 7.73 15.59
CA LYS A 176 -4.06 8.93 16.42
C LYS A 176 -3.36 8.59 17.74
N ASN A 177 -3.76 7.48 18.38
CA ASN A 177 -3.23 7.02 19.67
C ASN A 177 -2.54 5.65 19.57
N GLY A 178 -2.20 5.18 18.36
CA GLY A 178 -1.60 3.85 18.19
C GLY A 178 -0.08 3.90 18.14
N LEU A 179 0.51 2.92 17.44
CA LEU A 179 1.96 2.76 17.34
C LEU A 179 2.64 4.01 16.76
N ASP A 180 3.95 4.13 17.04
CA ASP A 180 4.78 5.25 16.61
C ASP A 180 4.62 5.54 15.10
N ASN A 181 3.89 6.61 14.77
CA ASN A 181 3.62 7.03 13.40
C ASN A 181 4.93 7.38 12.65
N SER A 182 5.99 7.77 13.38
CA SER A 182 7.33 7.98 12.84
C SER A 182 7.94 6.68 12.37
N LYS A 183 7.76 5.60 13.14
CA LYS A 183 8.18 4.25 12.74
C LYS A 183 7.46 3.81 11.46
N ILE A 184 6.13 3.95 11.40
CA ILE A 184 5.34 3.58 10.20
C ILE A 184 5.85 4.34 8.97
N PHE A 185 6.00 5.66 9.08
CA PHE A 185 6.44 6.49 7.95
C PHE A 185 7.87 6.16 7.51
N SER A 186 8.76 5.87 8.47
CA SER A 186 10.13 5.44 8.19
C SER A 186 10.19 4.13 7.40
N ILE A 187 9.42 3.12 7.82
CA ILE A 187 9.29 1.83 7.13
C ILE A 187 8.78 2.01 5.69
N LEU A 188 7.76 2.85 5.51
CA LEU A 188 7.23 3.09 4.17
C LEU A 188 8.23 3.80 3.26
N LYS A 189 9.02 4.74 3.80
CA LYS A 189 10.11 5.36 3.04
C LYS A 189 11.21 4.36 2.65
N SER A 190 11.49 3.36 3.49
CA SER A 190 12.49 2.33 3.19
C SER A 190 11.97 1.24 2.25
N ASN A 191 10.69 0.89 2.34
CA ASN A 191 10.12 -0.21 1.56
C ASN A 191 9.61 0.21 0.18
N ILE A 192 9.28 1.49 0.00
CA ILE A 192 8.85 2.05 -1.29
C ILE A 192 10.01 2.85 -1.89
N LEU A 193 10.73 2.21 -2.82
CA LEU A 193 11.99 2.68 -3.38
C LEU A 193 11.79 3.63 -4.55
N LEU A 194 12.69 4.61 -4.67
CA LEU A 194 12.83 5.47 -5.84
C LEU A 194 13.89 4.86 -6.77
N GLU A 195 13.45 4.00 -7.68
CA GLU A 195 14.34 3.29 -8.60
C GLU A 195 13.60 2.80 -9.84
N ASP A 196 14.35 2.55 -10.90
CA ASP A 196 13.86 1.76 -12.03
C ASP A 196 14.01 0.28 -11.70
N SER A 197 12.90 -0.45 -11.63
CA SER A 197 12.91 -1.89 -11.33
C SER A 197 13.48 -2.75 -12.46
N LEU A 198 13.66 -2.19 -13.66
CA LEU A 198 14.26 -2.86 -14.82
C LEU A 198 15.79 -2.72 -14.84
N GLU A 199 16.33 -1.69 -14.17
CA GLU A 199 17.77 -1.49 -14.07
C GLU A 199 18.36 -2.34 -12.92
N ARG A 200 18.91 -3.51 -13.26
CA ARG A 200 19.70 -4.28 -12.29
C ARG A 200 20.93 -3.46 -11.91
N LYS A 201 21.03 -3.03 -10.65
CA LYS A 201 22.34 -2.67 -10.07
C LYS A 201 23.23 -3.90 -10.19
N LYS A 202 24.25 -3.84 -11.04
CA LYS A 202 25.33 -4.82 -11.01
C LYS A 202 25.94 -4.73 -9.61
N SER A 203 25.72 -5.75 -8.80
CA SER A 203 26.39 -5.97 -7.52
C SER A 203 27.89 -6.14 -7.74
#